data_AF-A0A930ASK1-F1
#
_entry.id   AF-A0A930ASK1-F1
#
_cell.length_a   1.000
_cell.length_b   1.000
_cell.length_c   1.000
_cell.angle_alpha   90.00
_cell.angle_beta   90.00
_cell.angle_gamma   90.00
#
_symmetry.space_group_name_H-M   'P 1'
#
loop_
_entity.id
_entity.type
_entity.pdbx_description
1 polymer ?
#
loop_
_entity_poly.entity_id
_entity_poly.type
_entity_poly.pdbx_seq_one_letter_code
_entity_poly.pdbx_strand_id
1 'polypeptide(L)'
;MISIEKMSYFFRYDKVKYKIPVKFPEIAEEMEQLKKAGQDARLEFTKLTEAFQKNFKSFRMDRVSQWMNQAQVARPAFWRYFIEEGQDEGNPSFALRLFYNDDKLGVYVELSFIERKMNEHSLRLQNKV
;
A
#
# COMPACT_ATOMS: atom_id res chain seq x y z
N MET A 1 -2.08 -4.79 19.21
CA MET A 1 -1.72 -3.36 19.10
C MET A 1 -1.01 -3.15 17.76
N ILE A 2 -1.28 -2.06 17.05
CA ILE A 2 -0.59 -1.73 15.78
C ILE A 2 0.79 -1.18 16.12
N SER A 3 1.86 -1.67 15.46
CA SER A 3 3.23 -1.19 15.67
C SER A 3 3.63 -0.17 14.60
N ILE A 4 3.70 1.10 15.01
CA ILE A 4 4.18 2.21 14.16
C ILE A 4 5.67 2.08 13.85
N GLU A 5 6.45 1.52 14.78
CA GLU A 5 7.90 1.34 14.65
C GLU A 5 8.26 0.41 13.51
N LYS A 6 7.52 -0.71 13.33
CA LYS A 6 7.75 -1.63 12.20
C LYS A 6 7.53 -0.97 10.85
N MET A 7 6.48 -0.15 10.73
CA MET A 7 6.20 0.62 9.51
C MET A 7 7.29 1.66 9.26
N SER A 8 7.69 2.41 10.29
CA SER A 8 8.75 3.43 10.21
C SER A 8 10.12 2.80 9.89
N TYR A 9 10.42 1.63 10.45
CA TYR A 9 11.68 0.92 10.23
C TYR A 9 11.86 0.54 8.76
N PHE A 10 10.79 0.13 8.08
CA PHE A 10 10.87 -0.26 6.67
C PHE A 10 11.19 0.92 5.73
N PHE A 11 10.94 2.17 6.13
CA PHE A 11 11.35 3.35 5.34
C PHE A 11 12.87 3.47 5.16
N ARG A 12 13.67 2.82 6.01
CA ARG A 12 15.13 2.73 5.83
C ARG A 12 15.53 1.99 4.55
N TYR A 13 14.64 1.16 4.02
CA TYR A 13 14.83 0.43 2.78
C TYR A 13 14.19 1.13 1.57
N ASP A 14 13.75 2.39 1.67
CA ASP A 14 13.14 3.08 0.52
C ASP A 14 14.05 3.02 -0.71
N LYS A 15 13.48 2.57 -1.84
CA LYS A 15 14.16 2.39 -3.12
C LYS A 15 15.32 1.38 -3.13
N VAL A 16 15.53 0.60 -2.07
CA VAL A 16 16.50 -0.50 -2.07
C VAL A 16 16.03 -1.62 -3.01
N LYS A 17 16.94 -2.12 -3.85
CA LYS A 17 16.67 -3.21 -4.77
C LYS A 17 16.84 -4.56 -4.08
N TYR A 18 15.75 -5.29 -3.94
CA TYR A 18 15.75 -6.66 -3.45
C TYR A 18 16.40 -7.60 -4.47
N LYS A 19 17.26 -8.47 -3.96
CA LYS A 19 17.90 -9.56 -4.70
C LYS A 19 17.59 -10.87 -3.99
N ILE A 20 17.43 -11.94 -4.76
CA ILE A 20 17.08 -13.26 -4.21
C ILE A 20 18.28 -13.78 -3.40
N PRO A 21 18.15 -14.02 -2.08
CA PRO A 21 19.27 -14.38 -1.19
C PRO A 21 20.08 -15.59 -1.70
N VAL A 22 19.40 -16.62 -2.20
CA VAL A 22 20.03 -17.85 -2.73
C VAL A 22 21.00 -17.57 -3.89
N LYS A 23 20.77 -16.50 -4.66
CA LYS A 23 21.62 -16.13 -5.80
C LYS A 23 22.77 -15.20 -5.42
N PHE A 24 22.71 -14.58 -4.25
CA PHE A 24 23.69 -13.60 -3.77
C PHE A 24 23.99 -13.85 -2.28
N PRO A 25 24.73 -14.92 -1.96
CA PRO A 25 25.04 -15.31 -0.58
C PRO A 25 25.69 -14.18 0.24
N GLU A 26 26.47 -13.32 -0.41
CA GLU A 26 27.20 -12.20 0.20
C GLU A 26 26.31 -11.12 0.82
N ILE A 27 25.05 -11.01 0.37
CA ILE A 27 24.04 -10.07 0.87
C ILE A 27 22.78 -10.79 1.34
N ALA A 28 22.83 -12.12 1.49
CA ALA A 28 21.65 -12.93 1.79
C ALA A 28 20.97 -12.51 3.10
N GLU A 29 21.77 -12.23 4.13
CA GLU A 29 21.26 -11.77 5.42
C GLU A 29 20.51 -10.44 5.30
N GLU A 30 21.10 -9.45 4.63
CA GLU A 30 20.47 -8.13 4.41
C GLU A 30 19.16 -8.25 3.62
N MET A 31 19.12 -9.11 2.62
CA MET A 31 17.93 -9.33 1.79
C MET A 31 16.81 -10.04 2.56
N GLU A 32 17.13 -10.98 3.44
CA GLU A 32 16.14 -11.61 4.33
C GLU A 32 15.63 -10.60 5.38
N GLN A 33 16.51 -9.75 5.92
CA GLN A 33 16.09 -8.67 6.82
C GLN A 33 15.15 -7.66 6.13
N LEU A 34 15.48 -7.23 4.91
CA LEU A 34 14.64 -6.34 4.10
C LEU A 34 13.27 -6.98 3.86
N LYS A 35 13.24 -8.24 3.41
CA LYS A 35 12.00 -8.98 3.15
C LYS A 35 11.14 -9.09 4.40
N LYS A 36 11.74 -9.45 5.55
CA LYS A 36 11.05 -9.54 6.83
C LYS A 36 10.48 -8.18 7.24
N ALA A 37 11.28 -7.11 7.16
CA ALA A 37 10.85 -5.75 7.47
C ALA A 37 9.67 -5.30 6.58
N GLY A 38 9.71 -5.60 5.28
CA GLY A 38 8.62 -5.28 4.34
C GLY A 38 7.33 -6.05 4.64
N GLN A 39 7.43 -7.33 5.00
CA GLN A 39 6.30 -8.15 5.39
C GLN A 39 5.68 -7.69 6.71
N ASP A 40 6.52 -7.41 7.70
CA ASP A 40 6.12 -6.88 9.01
C ASP A 40 5.41 -5.54 8.86
N ALA A 41 5.99 -4.59 8.12
CA ALA A 41 5.41 -3.28 7.89
C ALA A 41 4.07 -3.36 7.14
N ARG A 42 3.98 -4.21 6.11
CA ARG A 42 2.73 -4.45 5.37
C ARG A 42 1.65 -5.04 6.27
N LEU A 43 2.00 -5.96 7.17
CA LEU A 43 1.06 -6.55 8.12
C LEU A 43 0.52 -5.50 9.10
N GLU A 44 1.39 -4.64 9.64
CA GLU A 44 0.95 -3.55 10.54
C GLU A 44 0.05 -2.54 9.82
N PHE A 45 0.37 -2.19 8.57
CA PHE A 45 -0.51 -1.34 7.76
C PHE A 45 -1.85 -2.02 7.42
N THR A 46 -1.85 -3.34 7.23
CA THR A 46 -3.08 -4.13 7.05
C THR A 46 -3.97 -4.02 8.28
N LYS A 47 -3.42 -4.22 9.48
CA LYS A 47 -4.17 -4.06 10.74
C LYS A 47 -4.72 -2.64 10.91
N LEU A 48 -3.94 -1.63 10.54
CA LEU A 48 -4.36 -0.22 10.59
C LEU A 48 -5.58 0.03 9.70
N THR A 49 -5.52 -0.42 8.45
CA THR A 49 -6.63 -0.23 7.50
C THR A 49 -7.87 -1.05 7.86
N GLU A 50 -7.71 -2.24 8.44
CA GLU A 50 -8.83 -3.03 8.98
C GLU A 50 -9.48 -2.36 10.20
N ALA A 51 -8.69 -1.76 11.09
CA ALA A 51 -9.22 -0.99 12.21
C ALA A 51 -10.02 0.22 11.71
N PHE A 52 -9.55 0.87 10.65
CA PHE A 52 -10.27 1.95 9.99
C PHE A 52 -11.61 1.47 9.40
N GLN A 53 -11.62 0.36 8.65
CA GLN A 53 -12.84 -0.18 8.01
C GLN A 53 -13.97 -0.46 8.99
N LYS A 54 -13.67 -0.87 10.23
CA LYS A 54 -14.71 -1.14 11.26
C LYS A 54 -15.62 0.07 11.52
N ASN A 55 -15.12 1.29 11.29
CA ASN A 55 -15.86 2.54 11.41
C ASN A 55 -16.52 3.00 10.09
N PHE A 56 -16.18 2.37 8.97
CA PHE A 56 -16.63 2.74 7.61
C PHE A 56 -17.18 1.51 6.88
N LYS A 57 -18.27 0.93 7.42
CA LYS A 57 -18.81 -0.36 6.98
C LYS A 57 -19.41 -0.37 5.59
N SER A 58 -19.81 0.79 5.06
CA SER A 58 -20.32 0.95 3.69
C SER A 58 -19.22 0.84 2.62
N PHE A 59 -17.97 0.60 3.01
CA PHE A 59 -16.84 0.48 2.09
C PHE A 59 -16.22 -0.92 2.14
N ARG A 60 -16.08 -1.54 0.96
CA ARG A 60 -15.21 -2.69 0.77
C ARG A 60 -13.75 -2.22 0.65
N MET A 61 -12.83 -3.04 1.14
CA MET A 61 -11.39 -2.78 1.00
C MET A 61 -10.76 -3.62 -0.11
N ASP A 62 -9.92 -3.02 -0.93
CA ASP A 62 -9.03 -3.76 -1.84
C ASP A 62 -7.83 -4.34 -1.06
N ARG A 63 -6.92 -5.03 -1.75
CA ARG A 63 -5.66 -5.52 -1.19
C ARG A 63 -4.75 -4.34 -0.83
N VAL A 64 -4.05 -4.48 0.29
CA VAL A 64 -2.92 -3.60 0.61
C VAL A 64 -1.83 -3.77 -0.46
N SER A 65 -1.28 -2.65 -0.90
CA SER A 65 -0.10 -2.59 -1.78
C SER A 65 1.04 -3.52 -1.36
N GLN A 66 1.85 -3.94 -2.34
CA GLN A 66 3.00 -4.80 -2.08
C GLN A 66 4.17 -3.99 -1.51
N TRP A 67 5.01 -4.63 -0.69
CA TRP A 67 6.20 -4.02 -0.08
C TRP A 67 7.33 -3.78 -1.08
N MET A 68 7.25 -4.37 -2.28
CA MET A 68 8.13 -4.09 -3.41
C MET A 68 7.32 -3.95 -4.70
N ASN A 69 7.86 -3.19 -5.66
CA ASN A 69 7.29 -3.10 -7.00
C ASN A 69 7.75 -4.26 -7.91
N GLN A 70 7.25 -4.29 -9.14
CA GLN A 70 7.57 -5.33 -10.13
C GLN A 70 9.08 -5.39 -10.49
N ALA A 71 9.80 -4.28 -10.33
CA ALA A 71 11.26 -4.22 -10.53
C ALA A 71 12.06 -4.68 -9.29
N GLN A 72 11.39 -5.29 -8.31
CA GLN A 72 11.96 -5.73 -7.03
C GLN A 72 12.56 -4.59 -6.21
N VAL A 73 12.03 -3.38 -6.33
CA VAL A 73 12.45 -2.22 -5.54
C VAL A 73 11.49 -2.03 -4.37
N ALA A 74 12.02 -1.91 -3.16
CA ALA A 74 11.24 -1.70 -1.94
C ALA A 74 10.44 -0.39 -1.98
N ARG A 75 9.19 -0.47 -1.53
CA ARG A 75 8.20 0.61 -1.53
C ARG A 75 7.50 0.67 -0.15
N PRO A 76 8.04 1.45 0.80
CA PRO A 76 7.51 1.55 2.15
C PRO A 76 6.26 2.43 2.26
N ALA A 77 6.02 3.32 1.30
CA ALA A 77 4.80 4.12 1.21
C ALA A 77 3.61 3.24 0.78
N PHE A 78 3.02 2.49 1.72
CA PHE A 78 1.89 1.61 1.47
C PHE A 78 0.59 2.40 1.21
N TRP A 79 -0.31 1.78 0.44
CA TRP A 79 -1.69 2.25 0.25
C TRP A 79 -2.69 1.10 0.25
N ARG A 80 -3.96 1.44 0.50
CA ARG A 80 -5.12 0.55 0.36
C ARG A 80 -6.33 1.36 -0.08
N TYR A 81 -7.01 0.89 -1.12
CA TYR A 81 -8.25 1.51 -1.61
C TYR A 81 -9.47 1.05 -0.83
N PHE A 82 -10.41 1.98 -0.66
CA PHE A 82 -11.73 1.79 -0.09
C PHE A 82 -12.76 2.16 -1.17
N ILE A 83 -13.70 1.27 -1.40
CA ILE A 83 -14.69 1.37 -2.48
C ILE A 83 -16.06 1.27 -1.84
N GLU A 84 -16.91 2.28 -2.03
CA GLU A 84 -18.28 2.28 -1.52
C GLU A 84 -19.10 1.13 -2.12
N GLU A 85 -19.95 0.50 -1.31
CA GLU A 85 -20.89 -0.50 -1.78
C GLU A 85 -21.85 0.10 -2.82
N GLY A 86 -21.98 -0.55 -3.97
CA GLY A 86 -22.79 -0.05 -5.10
C GLY A 86 -22.02 0.78 -6.14
N GLN A 87 -20.73 1.08 -5.93
CA GLN A 87 -19.86 1.61 -6.98
C GLN A 87 -19.23 0.49 -7.82
N ASP A 88 -19.16 0.71 -9.14
CA ASP A 88 -18.52 -0.19 -10.11
C ASP A 88 -17.06 -0.49 -9.71
N GLU A 89 -16.61 -1.72 -9.98
CA GLU A 89 -15.21 -2.08 -9.85
C GLU A 89 -14.34 -1.17 -10.74
N GLY A 90 -13.42 -0.43 -10.13
CA GLY A 90 -12.50 0.47 -10.82
C GLY A 90 -12.66 1.96 -10.51
N ASN A 91 -13.67 2.34 -9.71
CA ASN A 91 -13.79 3.68 -9.13
C ASN A 91 -13.57 3.61 -7.61
N PRO A 92 -12.32 3.71 -7.12
CA PRO A 92 -12.08 3.82 -5.69
C PRO A 92 -12.68 5.13 -5.16
N SER A 93 -13.35 5.08 -4.01
CA SER A 93 -13.85 6.28 -3.35
C SER A 93 -12.69 7.06 -2.75
N PHE A 94 -11.78 6.36 -2.08
CA PHE A 94 -10.54 6.93 -1.54
C PHE A 94 -9.47 5.86 -1.31
N ALA A 95 -8.24 6.32 -1.08
CA ALA A 95 -7.14 5.51 -0.60
C ALA A 95 -6.65 6.00 0.77
N LEU A 96 -6.35 5.07 1.67
CA LEU A 96 -5.45 5.37 2.79
C LEU A 96 -4.02 5.19 2.32
N ARG A 97 -3.17 6.19 2.57
CA ARG A 97 -1.76 6.20 2.18
C ARG A 97 -0.86 6.47 3.37
N LEU A 98 0.17 5.66 3.50
CA LEU A 98 1.24 5.84 4.46
C LEU A 98 2.29 6.79 3.89
N PHE A 99 2.75 7.74 4.71
CA PHE A 99 3.87 8.60 4.38
C PHE A 99 4.85 8.69 5.53
N TYR A 100 6.07 9.08 5.20
CA TYR A 100 7.12 9.38 6.15
C TYR A 100 7.78 10.69 5.70
N ASN A 101 7.74 11.70 6.56
CA ASN A 101 8.37 12.98 6.31
C ASN A 101 8.82 13.60 7.64
N ASP A 102 9.97 14.27 7.65
CA ASP A 102 10.53 14.94 8.84
C ASP A 102 10.52 14.04 10.10
N ASP A 103 11.01 12.81 9.95
CA ASP A 103 11.04 11.73 10.96
C ASP A 103 9.67 11.34 11.55
N LYS A 104 8.58 11.74 10.90
CA LYS A 104 7.21 11.42 11.31
C LYS A 104 6.56 10.50 10.31
N LEU A 105 6.08 9.36 10.82
CA LEU A 105 5.17 8.50 10.10
C LEU A 105 3.75 9.04 10.26
N GLY A 106 3.01 9.10 9.16
CA GLY A 106 1.61 9.47 9.17
C GLY A 106 0.79 8.73 8.13
N VAL A 107 -0.53 8.89 8.24
CA VAL A 107 -1.49 8.38 7.26
C VAL A 107 -2.36 9.54 6.81
N TYR A 108 -2.59 9.65 5.51
CA TYR A 108 -3.59 10.57 4.95
C TYR A 108 -4.60 9.81 4.09
N VAL A 109 -5.76 10.45 3.90
CA VAL A 109 -6.80 10.01 2.99
C VAL A 109 -6.61 10.77 1.68
N GLU A 110 -6.52 10.05 0.58
CA GLU A 110 -6.53 10.62 -0.76
C GLU A 110 -7.87 10.30 -1.42
N LEU A 111 -8.62 11.33 -1.81
CA LEU A 111 -9.86 11.16 -2.55
C LEU A 111 -9.53 10.89 -4.02
N SER A 112 -9.96 9.73 -4.52
CA SER A 112 -9.66 9.30 -5.89
C SER A 112 -10.71 9.85 -6.85
N PHE A 113 -10.66 11.16 -7.15
CA PHE A 113 -11.54 11.75 -8.17
C PHE A 113 -11.11 11.41 -9.62
N ILE A 114 -9.87 10.92 -9.83
CA ILE A 114 -9.21 10.88 -11.16
C ILE A 114 -8.63 9.51 -11.55
N GLU A 115 -8.48 8.54 -10.64
CA GLU A 115 -7.93 7.21 -11.00
C GLU A 115 -9.03 6.22 -11.41
N ARG A 116 -9.55 6.37 -12.64
CA ARG A 116 -10.38 5.34 -13.28
C ARG A 116 -9.50 4.16 -13.69
N LYS A 117 -9.66 2.99 -13.07
CA LYS A 117 -9.22 1.74 -13.71
C LYS A 117 -10.15 1.49 -14.90
N MET A 118 -9.58 1.11 -16.05
CA MET A 118 -10.36 0.76 -17.24
C MET A 118 -11.31 -0.40 -16.92
N ASN A 119 -12.61 -0.15 -17.03
CA ASN A 119 -13.72 -1.08 -16.89
C ASN A 119 -14.61 -1.04 -18.14
N GLU A 120 -15.56 -1.97 -18.28
CA GLU A 120 -16.43 -2.10 -19.46
C GLU A 120 -17.28 -0.84 -19.74
N HIS A 121 -17.46 0.02 -18.74
CA HIS A 121 -18.20 1.29 -18.85
C HIS A 121 -17.29 2.51 -19.05
N SER A 122 -15.96 2.34 -19.09
CA SER A 122 -14.99 3.43 -19.17
C SER A 122 -15.12 4.25 -20.45
N LEU A 123 -15.39 3.59 -21.59
CA LEU A 123 -15.67 4.25 -22.88
C LEU A 123 -16.91 5.15 -22.80
N ARG A 124 -17.94 4.75 -22.05
CA ARG A 124 -19.21 5.51 -21.93
C ARG A 124 -19.07 6.75 -21.04
N LEU A 125 -18.18 6.69 -20.04
CA LEU A 125 -17.96 7.75 -19.06
C LEU A 125 -16.90 8.78 -19.49
N GLN A 126 -16.22 8.55 -20.62
CA GLN A 126 -15.22 9.47 -21.17
C GLN A 126 -15.86 10.72 -21.82
N ASN A 127 -17.11 10.60 -22.27
CA ASN A 127 -17.86 11.68 -22.94
C ASN A 127 -18.65 12.60 -21.99
N LYS A 128 -18.37 12.57 -20.68
CA LYS A 128 -19.06 13.41 -19.68
C LYS A 128 -18.13 14.38 -18.94
N VAL A 129 -17.05 14.80 -19.60
CA VAL A 129 -16.16 15.87 -19.11
C VAL A 129 -16.58 17.18 -19.75
#